data_AF-A0A9D5JAE9-F1
#
_entry.id   AF-A0A9D5JAE9-F1
#
_cell.length_a   1.000
_cell.length_b   1.000
_cell.length_c   1.000
_cell.angle_alpha   90.00
_cell.angle_beta   90.00
_cell.angle_gamma   90.00
#
_symmetry.space_group_name_H-M   'P 1'
#
loop_
_entity.id
_entity.type
_entity.pdbx_description
1 polymer ?
#
loop_
_entity_poly.entity_id
_entity_poly.type
_entity_poly.pdbx_seq_one_letter_code
_entity_poly.pdbx_strand_id
1 'polypeptide(L)'
;FFLDYLAAGKLDPDVAAEIVGGVQRACAANECALLGGETAEMPGLYAPEHFDLAGTIVGIVDAAAVPDSSRVVPGDAIVGLPAVGLHTNGYSLARALIGEAEWNQRLPDDADGTTYLDALLAEHPSYERDVRAIQGVADVKAMAHITGGGLLDNVARTLPQDCKGVFEQARWQVPPIMAELVSRGDLNHEERYRTLNMGIGFTLVVPLAAAEKARNAVAGAAIVGWIENRKPDEPAVVIHPLRTATR
;
A
#
# COMPACT_ATOMS: atom_id res chain seq x y z
N PHE A 1 19.41 -1.31 7.38
CA PHE A 1 19.37 -2.54 8.20
C PHE A 1 18.03 -2.64 8.90
N PHE A 2 17.65 -3.84 9.36
CA PHE A 2 16.39 -4.14 10.02
C PHE A 2 16.62 -4.76 11.41
N LEU A 3 15.71 -4.48 12.33
CA LEU A 3 15.61 -5.06 13.67
C LEU A 3 14.17 -5.52 13.91
N ASP A 4 13.98 -6.67 14.52
CA ASP A 4 12.65 -7.19 14.89
C ASP A 4 12.45 -7.29 16.41
N TYR A 5 11.19 -7.28 16.84
CA TYR A 5 10.76 -7.53 18.20
C TYR A 5 9.53 -8.43 18.17
N LEU A 6 9.66 -9.65 18.67
CA LEU A 6 8.60 -10.65 18.74
C LEU A 6 8.14 -10.83 20.19
N ALA A 7 6.89 -10.47 20.46
CA ALA A 7 6.24 -10.68 21.75
C ALA A 7 5.17 -11.77 21.64
N ALA A 8 5.07 -12.68 22.62
CA ALA A 8 4.04 -13.71 22.63
C ALA A 8 3.51 -13.99 24.05
N GLY A 9 2.30 -14.51 24.17
CA GLY A 9 1.75 -14.94 25.47
C GLY A 9 2.51 -16.15 26.02
N LYS A 10 2.72 -17.15 25.16
CA LYS A 10 3.63 -18.27 25.36
C LYS A 10 4.37 -18.47 24.06
N LEU A 11 5.70 -18.52 24.10
CA LEU A 11 6.49 -18.67 22.89
C LEU A 11 6.41 -20.12 22.39
N ASP A 12 5.93 -20.29 21.17
CA ASP A 12 6.07 -21.54 20.41
C ASP A 12 7.35 -21.42 19.54
N PRO A 13 8.38 -22.25 19.77
CA PRO A 13 9.62 -22.18 19.01
C PRO A 13 9.45 -22.38 17.50
N ASP A 14 8.50 -23.21 17.07
CA ASP A 14 8.30 -23.52 15.66
C ASP A 14 7.64 -22.32 14.96
N VAL A 15 6.61 -21.72 15.57
CA VAL A 15 5.98 -20.49 15.08
C VAL A 15 6.98 -19.33 15.04
N ALA A 16 7.79 -19.17 16.10
CA ALA A 16 8.81 -18.13 16.14
C ALA A 16 9.85 -18.30 15.03
N ALA A 17 10.28 -19.54 14.75
CA ALA A 17 11.20 -19.83 13.67
C ALA A 17 10.62 -19.51 12.28
N GLU A 18 9.33 -19.77 12.05
CA GLU A 18 8.66 -19.39 10.80
C GLU A 18 8.58 -17.88 10.61
N ILE A 19 8.20 -17.15 11.66
CA ILE A 19 8.12 -15.68 11.66
C ILE A 19 9.49 -15.07 11.36
N VAL A 20 10.52 -15.43 12.13
CA VAL A 20 11.88 -14.91 11.95
C VAL A 20 12.44 -15.32 10.58
N GLY A 21 12.14 -16.54 10.12
CA GLY A 21 12.48 -16.98 8.77
C GLY A 21 11.85 -16.11 7.68
N GLY A 22 10.60 -15.68 7.87
CA GLY A 22 9.93 -14.72 7.00
C GLY A 22 10.62 -13.35 6.97
N VAL A 23 10.94 -12.80 8.15
CA VAL A 23 11.70 -11.54 8.28
C VAL A 23 13.05 -11.64 7.59
N GLN A 24 13.78 -12.75 7.78
CA GLN A 24 15.07 -12.99 7.14
C GLN A 24 14.95 -13.03 5.61
N ARG A 25 13.95 -13.74 5.06
CA ARG A 25 13.70 -13.79 3.61
C ARG A 25 13.39 -12.40 3.06
N ALA A 26 12.53 -11.63 3.73
CA ALA A 26 12.18 -10.28 3.33
C ALA A 26 13.40 -9.33 3.37
N CYS A 27 14.21 -9.41 4.42
CA CYS A 27 15.44 -8.65 4.54
C CYS A 27 16.42 -8.98 3.40
N ALA A 28 16.65 -10.26 3.12
CA ALA A 28 17.53 -10.71 2.04
C ALA A 28 17.02 -10.25 0.65
N ALA A 29 15.71 -10.35 0.39
CA ALA A 29 15.11 -9.91 -0.86
C ALA A 29 15.27 -8.39 -1.10
N ASN A 30 15.38 -7.61 -0.03
CA ASN A 30 15.55 -6.15 -0.05
C ASN A 30 16.99 -5.69 0.21
N GLU A 31 17.97 -6.60 0.12
CA GLU A 31 19.39 -6.32 0.36
C GLU A 31 19.64 -5.59 1.71
N CYS A 32 18.78 -5.89 2.68
CA CYS A 32 18.79 -5.29 4.00
C CYS A 32 19.38 -6.29 5.00
N ALA A 33 20.41 -5.88 5.73
CA ALA A 33 20.94 -6.71 6.81
C ALA A 33 19.95 -6.78 7.99
N LEU A 34 19.58 -7.99 8.41
CA LEU A 34 18.91 -8.24 9.69
C LEU A 34 19.98 -8.27 10.79
N LEU A 35 20.05 -7.24 11.63
CA LEU A 35 21.13 -7.12 12.62
C LEU A 35 20.85 -7.85 13.93
N GLY A 36 19.60 -8.14 14.20
CA GLY A 36 19.17 -8.83 15.41
C GLY A 36 17.72 -8.50 15.71
N GLY A 37 17.21 -9.17 16.73
CA GLY A 37 15.90 -8.92 17.27
C GLY A 37 15.83 -9.35 18.72
N GLU A 38 14.69 -9.06 19.34
CA GLU A 38 14.40 -9.45 20.72
C GLU A 38 13.16 -10.35 20.71
N THR A 39 13.14 -11.35 21.59
CA THR A 39 11.96 -12.22 21.78
C THR A 39 11.52 -12.17 23.23
N ALA A 40 10.24 -11.89 23.48
CA ALA A 40 9.69 -11.71 24.81
C ALA A 40 8.44 -12.60 25.04
N GLU A 41 8.40 -13.29 26.18
CA GLU A 41 7.22 -14.01 26.64
C GLU A 41 6.49 -13.18 27.72
N MET A 42 5.22 -12.86 27.48
CA MET A 42 4.41 -11.96 28.31
C MET A 42 2.99 -12.54 28.55
N PRO A 43 2.87 -13.62 29.34
CA PRO A 43 1.60 -14.36 29.52
C PRO A 43 0.52 -13.57 30.26
N GLY A 44 0.89 -12.48 30.95
CA GLY A 44 -0.06 -11.56 31.58
C GLY A 44 -0.62 -10.50 30.65
N LEU A 45 -0.07 -10.36 29.44
CA LEU A 45 -0.46 -9.33 28.46
C LEU A 45 -1.11 -9.94 27.22
N TYR A 46 -0.52 -11.00 26.66
CA TYR A 46 -1.04 -11.68 25.48
C TYR A 46 -1.67 -13.02 25.85
N ALA A 47 -2.79 -13.35 25.19
CA ALA A 47 -3.43 -14.66 25.32
C ALA A 47 -2.51 -15.79 24.79
N PRO A 48 -2.74 -17.06 25.19
CA PRO A 48 -2.08 -18.18 24.55
C PRO A 48 -2.24 -18.13 23.02
N GLU A 49 -1.20 -18.49 22.28
CA GLU A 49 -1.14 -18.48 20.80
C GLU A 49 -1.17 -17.08 20.14
N HIS A 50 -1.36 -16.00 20.90
CA HIS A 50 -1.26 -14.65 20.38
C HIS A 50 0.19 -14.17 20.44
N PHE A 51 0.61 -13.50 19.37
CA PHE A 51 1.89 -12.81 19.27
C PHE A 51 1.73 -11.43 18.62
N ASP A 52 2.77 -10.62 18.77
CA ASP A 52 2.92 -9.31 18.16
C ASP A 52 4.33 -9.20 17.59
N LEU A 53 4.43 -8.69 16.37
CA LEU A 53 5.69 -8.52 15.65
C LEU A 53 5.86 -7.04 15.30
N ALA A 54 6.85 -6.41 15.92
CA ALA A 54 7.30 -5.08 15.54
C ALA A 54 8.62 -5.16 14.78
N GLY A 55 8.82 -4.22 13.86
CA GLY A 55 10.03 -4.13 13.06
C GLY A 55 10.47 -2.68 12.91
N THR A 56 11.79 -2.45 12.90
CA THR A 56 12.39 -1.14 12.67
C THR A 56 13.41 -1.24 11.54
N ILE A 57 13.28 -0.37 10.54
CA ILE A 57 14.24 -0.25 9.45
C ILE A 57 14.98 1.08 9.52
N VAL A 58 16.31 1.03 9.39
CA VAL A 58 17.17 2.21 9.27
C VAL A 58 17.78 2.24 7.88
N GLY A 59 17.49 3.32 7.16
CA GLY A 59 18.04 3.63 5.84
C GLY A 59 18.92 4.88 5.86
N ILE A 60 19.59 5.13 4.74
CA ILE A 60 20.37 6.35 4.51
C ILE A 60 19.95 6.97 3.18
N VAL A 61 19.87 8.30 3.15
CA VAL A 61 19.56 9.07 1.95
C VAL A 61 20.40 10.34 1.97
N ASP A 62 20.88 10.76 0.81
CA ASP A 62 21.48 12.08 0.67
C ASP A 62 20.38 13.13 0.89
N ALA A 63 20.66 14.17 1.68
CA ALA A 63 19.70 15.23 1.93
C ALA A 63 19.18 15.87 0.64
N ALA A 64 20.01 15.97 -0.40
CA ALA A 64 19.61 16.51 -1.71
C ALA A 64 18.75 15.54 -2.54
N ALA A 65 18.75 14.25 -2.20
CA ALA A 65 17.95 13.21 -2.85
C ALA A 65 16.61 12.95 -2.15
N VAL A 66 16.34 13.61 -1.02
CA VAL A 66 15.04 13.54 -0.35
C VAL A 66 14.00 14.22 -1.26
N PRO A 67 12.90 13.53 -1.63
CA PRO A 67 11.82 14.15 -2.38
C PRO A 67 11.28 15.37 -1.66
N ASP A 68 11.27 16.50 -2.36
CA ASP A 68 10.78 17.78 -1.88
C ASP A 68 9.42 18.08 -2.52
N SER A 69 8.37 17.88 -1.73
CA SER A 69 7.00 18.08 -2.19
C SER A 69 6.69 19.53 -2.54
N SER A 70 7.46 20.51 -2.07
CA SER A 70 7.28 21.92 -2.45
C SER A 70 7.51 22.18 -3.95
N ARG A 71 8.16 21.23 -4.65
CA ARG A 71 8.39 21.29 -6.11
C ARG A 71 7.25 20.71 -6.95
N VAL A 72 6.24 20.12 -6.30
CA VAL A 72 5.02 19.66 -6.94
C VAL A 72 4.26 20.86 -7.49
N VAL A 73 3.88 20.79 -8.77
CA VAL A 73 3.15 21.87 -9.45
C VAL A 73 1.98 21.31 -10.26
N PRO A 74 0.95 22.12 -10.53
CA PRO A 74 -0.12 21.74 -11.45
C PRO A 74 0.42 21.27 -12.80
N GLY A 75 -0.13 20.16 -13.28
CA GLY A 75 0.30 19.50 -14.51
C GLY A 75 1.31 18.36 -14.30
N ASP A 76 1.92 18.22 -13.11
CA ASP A 76 2.68 17.00 -12.79
C ASP A 76 1.78 15.76 -12.87
N ALA A 77 2.37 14.63 -13.27
CA ALA A 77 1.67 13.35 -13.37
C ALA A 77 1.82 12.55 -12.09
N ILE A 78 0.80 11.75 -11.77
CA ILE A 78 0.83 10.77 -10.67
C ILE A 78 0.96 9.38 -11.27
N VAL A 79 2.07 8.72 -10.98
CA VAL A 79 2.32 7.31 -11.32
C VAL A 79 1.91 6.46 -10.11
N GLY A 80 1.05 5.48 -10.32
CA GLY A 80 0.62 4.52 -9.32
C GLY A 80 1.28 3.16 -9.54
N LEU A 81 1.75 2.54 -8.46
CA LEU A 81 2.21 1.16 -8.43
C LEU A 81 1.06 0.27 -7.92
N PRO A 82 0.82 -0.88 -8.56
CA PRO A 82 -0.32 -1.73 -8.23
C PRO A 82 -0.16 -2.35 -6.83
N ALA A 83 -1.25 -2.37 -6.07
CA ALA A 83 -1.32 -3.13 -4.81
C ALA A 83 -1.55 -4.62 -5.08
N VAL A 84 -1.18 -5.44 -4.09
CA VAL A 84 -1.48 -6.87 -4.06
C VAL A 84 -2.33 -7.13 -2.81
N GLY A 85 -3.57 -7.58 -3.02
CA GLY A 85 -4.51 -7.82 -1.92
C GLY A 85 -4.68 -6.60 -1.00
N LEU A 86 -4.82 -6.87 0.30
CA LEU A 86 -5.03 -5.85 1.34
C LEU A 86 -3.75 -5.17 1.82
N HIS A 87 -2.58 -5.66 1.41
CA HIS A 87 -1.31 -5.33 2.05
C HIS A 87 -1.35 -5.69 3.54
N THR A 88 -1.28 -4.70 4.44
CA THR A 88 -1.30 -4.88 5.89
C THR A 88 -2.37 -4.01 6.56
N ASN A 89 -3.34 -3.49 5.81
CA ASN A 89 -4.37 -2.57 6.31
C ASN A 89 -5.78 -3.01 5.90
N GLY A 90 -6.79 -2.61 6.67
CA GLY A 90 -8.19 -2.99 6.42
C GLY A 90 -8.61 -4.36 6.97
N TYR A 91 -7.71 -5.08 7.66
CA TYR A 91 -7.98 -6.43 8.19
C TYR A 91 -9.09 -6.49 9.25
N SER A 92 -9.33 -5.40 10.00
CA SER A 92 -10.46 -5.33 10.92
C SER A 92 -11.81 -5.42 10.19
N LEU A 93 -11.93 -4.75 9.04
CA LEU A 93 -13.11 -4.84 8.19
C LEU A 93 -13.21 -6.22 7.53
N ALA A 94 -12.10 -6.72 6.97
CA ALA A 94 -12.08 -8.03 6.32
C ALA A 94 -12.52 -9.15 7.26
N ARG A 95 -12.00 -9.18 8.50
CA ARG A 95 -12.39 -10.15 9.52
C ARG A 95 -13.85 -10.04 9.95
N ALA A 96 -14.45 -8.85 9.86
CA ALA A 96 -15.86 -8.66 10.19
C ALA A 96 -16.80 -9.18 9.08
N LEU A 97 -16.33 -9.18 7.82
CA LEU A 97 -17.16 -9.49 6.64
C LEU A 97 -16.91 -10.88 6.03
N ILE A 98 -15.73 -11.48 6.29
CA ILE A 98 -15.32 -12.77 5.73
C ILE A 98 -15.02 -13.72 6.90
N GLY A 99 -15.89 -14.70 7.10
CA GLY A 99 -15.74 -15.69 8.15
C GLY A 99 -14.79 -16.82 7.78
N GLU A 100 -14.30 -17.57 8.78
CA GLU A 100 -13.37 -18.69 8.57
C GLU A 100 -13.92 -19.79 7.66
N ALA A 101 -15.24 -20.01 7.70
CA ALA A 101 -15.94 -20.98 6.83
C ALA A 101 -15.88 -20.61 5.34
N GLU A 102 -15.53 -19.37 5.00
CA GLU A 102 -15.44 -18.88 3.63
C GLU A 102 -14.00 -18.86 3.11
N TRP A 103 -12.98 -19.02 3.96
CA TRP A 103 -11.57 -18.84 3.58
C TRP A 103 -11.14 -19.65 2.35
N ASN A 104 -11.61 -20.88 2.22
CA ASN A 104 -11.27 -21.76 1.09
C ASN A 104 -12.20 -21.59 -0.12
N GLN A 105 -13.19 -20.70 -0.06
CA GLN A 105 -14.04 -20.38 -1.19
C GLN A 105 -13.29 -19.46 -2.16
N ARG A 106 -13.62 -19.57 -3.46
CA ARG A 106 -13.04 -18.71 -4.49
C ARG A 106 -13.62 -17.30 -4.40
N LEU A 107 -12.77 -16.31 -4.67
CA LEU A 107 -13.22 -14.94 -4.85
C LEU A 107 -14.17 -14.86 -6.06
N PRO A 108 -15.30 -14.15 -5.91
CA PRO A 108 -16.15 -13.81 -7.04
C PRO A 108 -15.36 -13.03 -8.10
N ASP A 109 -15.66 -13.29 -9.37
CA ASP A 109 -15.09 -12.60 -10.53
C ASP A 109 -13.54 -12.60 -10.65
N ASP A 110 -12.88 -13.52 -9.92
CA ASP A 110 -11.44 -13.76 -10.05
C ASP A 110 -11.15 -14.87 -11.08
N ALA A 111 -10.54 -14.50 -12.20
CA ALA A 111 -10.22 -15.43 -13.28
C ALA A 111 -9.14 -16.45 -12.89
N ASP A 112 -8.28 -16.10 -11.93
CA ASP A 112 -7.16 -16.93 -11.48
C ASP A 112 -7.58 -17.98 -10.44
N GLY A 113 -8.82 -17.91 -9.94
CA GLY A 113 -9.40 -18.87 -9.02
C GLY A 113 -8.86 -18.76 -7.59
N THR A 114 -8.34 -17.58 -7.23
CA THR A 114 -7.80 -17.22 -5.91
C THR A 114 -8.86 -17.40 -4.83
N THR A 115 -8.49 -18.00 -3.70
CA THR A 115 -9.40 -18.11 -2.54
C THR A 115 -9.41 -16.84 -1.70
N TYR A 116 -10.39 -16.69 -0.81
CA TYR A 116 -10.36 -15.62 0.20
C TYR A 116 -9.09 -15.67 1.04
N LEU A 117 -8.66 -16.87 1.45
CA LEU A 117 -7.45 -17.05 2.26
C LEU A 117 -6.21 -16.56 1.52
N ASP A 118 -6.05 -16.97 0.26
CA ASP A 118 -4.90 -16.56 -0.57
C ASP A 118 -4.83 -15.03 -0.71
N ALA A 119 -5.98 -14.39 -0.96
CA ALA A 119 -6.03 -12.93 -1.13
C ALA A 119 -5.82 -12.17 0.19
N LEU A 120 -6.29 -12.73 1.32
CA LEU A 120 -6.11 -12.15 2.65
C LEU A 120 -4.68 -12.35 3.17
N LEU A 121 -3.98 -13.42 2.78
CA LEU A 121 -2.59 -13.68 3.18
C LEU A 121 -1.57 -13.26 2.12
N ALA A 122 -2.01 -12.61 1.04
CA ALA A 122 -1.12 -12.11 0.00
C ALA A 122 -0.08 -11.15 0.60
N GLU A 123 1.20 -11.46 0.37
CA GLU A 123 2.31 -10.72 0.96
C GLU A 123 2.34 -9.26 0.49
N HIS A 124 2.56 -8.33 1.42
CA HIS A 124 2.77 -6.93 1.07
C HIS A 124 4.09 -6.79 0.28
N PRO A 125 4.06 -6.36 -1.00
CA PRO A 125 5.26 -6.26 -1.81
C PRO A 125 6.14 -5.09 -1.34
N SER A 126 7.46 -5.22 -1.48
CA SER A 126 8.36 -4.08 -1.36
C SER A 126 8.39 -3.30 -2.67
N TYR A 127 8.16 -1.99 -2.60
CA TYR A 127 8.26 -1.09 -3.76
C TYR A 127 9.66 -0.48 -3.92
N GLU A 128 10.65 -0.91 -3.13
CA GLU A 128 11.98 -0.29 -3.11
C GLU A 128 12.65 -0.26 -4.49
N ARG A 129 12.66 -1.39 -5.18
CA ARG A 129 13.26 -1.52 -6.52
C ARG A 129 12.49 -0.72 -7.57
N ASP A 130 11.17 -0.74 -7.49
CA ASP A 130 10.29 -0.02 -8.42
C ASP A 130 10.46 1.50 -8.27
N VAL A 131 10.51 1.98 -7.03
CA VAL A 131 10.77 3.39 -6.71
C VAL A 131 12.14 3.80 -7.23
N ARG A 132 13.19 3.00 -7.02
CA ARG A 132 14.53 3.29 -7.55
C ARG A 132 14.57 3.32 -9.08
N ALA A 133 13.87 2.38 -9.73
CA ALA A 133 13.79 2.34 -11.19
C ALA A 133 13.17 3.63 -11.74
N ILE A 134 12.11 4.13 -11.11
CA ILE A 134 11.46 5.39 -11.49
C ILE A 134 12.39 6.59 -11.21
N GLN A 135 13.04 6.64 -10.04
CA GLN A 135 14.01 7.70 -9.71
C GLN A 135 15.19 7.76 -10.69
N GLY A 136 15.57 6.63 -11.30
CA GLY A 136 16.62 6.56 -12.31
C GLY A 136 16.24 7.23 -13.64
N VAL A 137 14.95 7.47 -13.91
CA VAL A 137 14.47 8.00 -15.20
C VAL A 137 13.60 9.26 -15.08
N ALA A 138 13.18 9.62 -13.87
CA ALA A 138 12.32 10.76 -13.60
C ALA A 138 12.70 11.43 -12.27
N ASP A 139 12.55 12.76 -12.23
CA ASP A 139 12.64 13.53 -11.00
C ASP A 139 11.38 13.32 -10.15
N VAL A 140 11.49 12.54 -9.09
CA VAL A 140 10.38 12.25 -8.19
C VAL A 140 10.25 13.37 -7.16
N LYS A 141 9.13 14.09 -7.21
CA LYS A 141 8.87 15.28 -6.39
C LYS A 141 8.18 14.93 -5.08
N ALA A 142 7.27 13.97 -5.11
CA ALA A 142 6.57 13.48 -3.93
C ALA A 142 6.24 12.00 -4.10
N MET A 143 6.06 11.27 -3.00
CA MET A 143 5.65 9.88 -3.02
C MET A 143 4.76 9.55 -1.83
N ALA A 144 3.76 8.69 -2.03
CA ALA A 144 2.91 8.19 -0.96
C ALA A 144 2.84 6.67 -0.96
N HIS A 145 3.22 6.06 0.17
CA HIS A 145 2.87 4.66 0.46
C HIS A 145 1.41 4.62 0.95
N ILE A 146 0.57 3.81 0.29
CA ILE A 146 -0.85 3.71 0.62
C ILE A 146 -1.05 2.64 1.70
N THR A 147 -1.28 3.09 2.93
CA THR A 147 -1.45 2.27 4.13
C THR A 147 -2.79 2.56 4.80
N GLY A 148 -2.89 2.51 6.13
CA GLY A 148 -4.05 3.02 6.86
C GLY A 148 -4.36 4.47 6.48
N GLY A 149 -5.64 4.82 6.38
CA GLY A 149 -6.11 6.10 5.80
C GLY A 149 -6.30 6.07 4.28
N GLY A 150 -5.90 4.97 3.61
CA GLY A 150 -6.15 4.73 2.19
C GLY A 150 -5.53 5.79 1.26
N LEU A 151 -6.00 5.86 0.02
CA LEU A 151 -5.46 6.76 -0.99
C LEU A 151 -5.67 8.24 -0.62
N LEU A 152 -6.83 8.57 -0.02
CA LEU A 152 -7.19 9.96 0.29
C LEU A 152 -6.22 10.59 1.29
N ASP A 153 -5.96 9.94 2.42
CA ASP A 153 -5.15 10.53 3.48
C ASP A 153 -3.65 10.43 3.15
N ASN A 154 -3.22 9.28 2.61
CA ASN A 154 -1.80 9.04 2.35
C ASN A 154 -1.23 9.89 1.21
N VAL A 155 -2.03 10.26 0.20
CA VAL A 155 -1.58 11.17 -0.85
C VAL A 155 -1.66 12.62 -0.36
N ALA A 156 -2.73 13.01 0.34
CA ALA A 156 -2.91 14.38 0.82
C ALA A 156 -1.73 14.88 1.68
N ARG A 157 -1.15 14.03 2.54
CA ARG A 157 0.02 14.39 3.38
C ARG A 157 1.31 14.68 2.61
N THR A 158 1.35 14.36 1.32
CA THR A 158 2.56 14.46 0.48
C THR A 158 2.50 15.63 -0.51
N LEU A 159 1.38 16.36 -0.56
CA LEU A 159 1.16 17.45 -1.49
C LEU A 159 1.26 18.82 -0.78
N PRO A 160 1.70 19.87 -1.50
CA PRO A 160 1.56 21.25 -1.06
C PRO A 160 0.11 21.64 -0.76
N GLN A 161 -0.10 22.65 0.09
CA GLN A 161 -1.44 23.09 0.49
C GLN A 161 -2.28 23.62 -0.69
N ASP A 162 -1.63 24.20 -1.70
CA ASP A 162 -2.21 24.79 -2.91
C ASP A 162 -2.32 23.82 -4.09
N CYS A 163 -1.96 22.54 -3.89
CA CYS A 163 -2.08 21.48 -4.89
C CYS A 163 -3.07 20.40 -4.46
N LYS A 164 -3.75 19.78 -5.43
CA LYS A 164 -4.56 18.58 -5.23
C LYS A 164 -4.19 17.50 -6.23
N GLY A 165 -4.29 16.25 -5.81
CA GLY A 165 -4.17 15.08 -6.69
C GLY A 165 -5.53 14.71 -7.26
N VAL A 166 -5.65 14.67 -8.58
CA VAL A 166 -6.86 14.23 -9.29
C VAL A 166 -6.59 12.86 -9.91
N PHE A 167 -7.40 11.88 -9.54
CA PHE A 167 -7.30 10.49 -9.97
C PHE A 167 -8.52 10.09 -10.80
N GLU A 168 -8.31 9.18 -11.76
CA GLU A 168 -9.39 8.59 -12.55
C GLU A 168 -9.42 7.08 -12.33
N GLN A 169 -10.44 6.57 -11.63
CA GLN A 169 -10.54 5.14 -11.26
C GLN A 169 -10.40 4.19 -12.47
N ALA A 170 -10.78 4.63 -13.67
CA ALA A 170 -10.62 3.84 -14.90
C ALA A 170 -9.17 3.51 -15.29
N ARG A 171 -8.17 4.10 -14.62
CA ARG A 171 -6.75 3.99 -14.99
C ARG A 171 -5.99 2.90 -14.24
N TRP A 172 -6.61 2.23 -13.29
CA TRP A 172 -6.03 1.08 -12.60
C TRP A 172 -7.09 0.03 -12.33
N GLN A 173 -6.64 -1.18 -12.04
CA GLN A 173 -7.51 -2.28 -11.70
C GLN A 173 -7.73 -2.32 -10.18
N VAL A 174 -8.97 -2.47 -9.75
CA VAL A 174 -9.31 -2.74 -8.36
C VAL A 174 -9.26 -4.26 -8.15
N PRO A 175 -8.46 -4.79 -7.20
CA PRO A 175 -8.40 -6.21 -6.91
C PRO A 175 -9.77 -6.78 -6.50
N PRO A 176 -10.12 -8.02 -6.89
CA PRO A 176 -11.43 -8.61 -6.59
C PRO A 176 -11.79 -8.59 -5.10
N ILE A 177 -10.82 -8.92 -4.22
CA ILE A 177 -11.04 -8.86 -2.76
C ILE A 177 -11.47 -7.47 -2.27
N MET A 178 -10.98 -6.39 -2.88
CA MET A 178 -11.38 -5.03 -2.51
C MET A 178 -12.80 -4.72 -2.98
N ALA A 179 -13.16 -5.15 -4.19
CA ALA A 179 -14.52 -5.00 -4.70
C ALA A 179 -15.52 -5.76 -3.80
N GLU A 180 -15.16 -6.96 -3.35
CA GLU A 180 -15.97 -7.78 -2.46
C GLU A 180 -16.16 -7.11 -1.09
N LEU A 181 -15.08 -6.59 -0.48
CA LEU A 181 -15.16 -5.88 0.80
C LEU A 181 -16.00 -4.60 0.70
N VAL A 182 -15.86 -3.85 -0.40
CA VAL A 182 -16.68 -2.66 -0.66
C VAL A 182 -18.16 -3.04 -0.78
N SER A 183 -18.46 -4.11 -1.51
CA SER A 183 -19.84 -4.55 -1.73
C SER A 183 -20.48 -5.10 -0.45
N ARG A 184 -19.79 -5.97 0.29
CA ARG A 184 -20.31 -6.56 1.54
C ARG A 184 -20.41 -5.55 2.67
N GLY A 185 -19.47 -4.61 2.73
CA GLY A 185 -19.43 -3.56 3.74
C GLY A 185 -20.33 -2.37 3.44
N ASP A 186 -20.98 -2.34 2.27
CA ASP A 186 -21.74 -1.19 1.76
C ASP A 186 -20.94 0.13 1.84
N LEU A 187 -19.64 0.05 1.53
CA LEU A 187 -18.74 1.20 1.67
C LEU A 187 -19.03 2.22 0.58
N ASN A 188 -19.28 3.47 0.98
CA ASN A 188 -19.42 4.55 0.03
C ASN A 188 -18.07 4.92 -0.63
N HIS A 189 -18.13 5.81 -1.63
CA HIS A 189 -16.95 6.18 -2.41
C HIS A 189 -15.81 6.78 -1.56
N GLU A 190 -16.13 7.55 -0.52
CA GLU A 190 -15.12 8.15 0.35
C GLU A 190 -14.55 7.11 1.32
N GLU A 191 -15.42 6.31 1.95
CA GLU A 191 -15.04 5.28 2.94
C GLU A 191 -14.08 4.26 2.35
N ARG A 192 -14.34 3.77 1.13
CA ARG A 192 -13.47 2.77 0.50
C ARG A 192 -12.06 3.29 0.25
N TYR A 193 -11.91 4.55 -0.17
CA TYR A 193 -10.60 5.16 -0.43
C TYR A 193 -9.93 5.77 0.81
N ARG A 194 -10.64 5.86 1.94
CA ARG A 194 -10.07 6.16 3.26
C ARG A 194 -9.69 4.90 4.05
N THR A 195 -10.23 3.74 3.68
CA THR A 195 -10.00 2.48 4.41
C THR A 195 -9.04 1.55 3.69
N LEU A 196 -9.17 1.43 2.37
CA LEU A 196 -8.48 0.43 1.55
C LEU A 196 -7.54 1.11 0.54
N ASN A 197 -6.53 0.38 0.10
CA ASN A 197 -5.61 0.82 -0.95
C ASN A 197 -6.29 0.88 -2.34
N MET A 198 -7.42 0.18 -2.52
CA MET A 198 -8.24 0.15 -3.72
C MET A 198 -7.45 -0.14 -5.02
N GLY A 199 -6.38 -0.94 -4.92
CA GLY A 199 -5.54 -1.35 -6.05
C GLY A 199 -4.30 -0.50 -6.30
N ILE A 200 -4.09 0.58 -5.55
CA ILE A 200 -2.87 1.39 -5.63
C ILE A 200 -2.10 1.23 -4.34
N GLY A 201 -0.90 0.67 -4.43
CA GLY A 201 -0.03 0.44 -3.28
C GLY A 201 0.90 1.60 -2.97
N PHE A 202 1.32 2.31 -4.01
CA PHE A 202 2.26 3.42 -3.91
C PHE A 202 1.97 4.44 -5.00
N THR A 203 2.23 5.72 -4.74
CA THR A 203 2.17 6.77 -5.76
C THR A 203 3.46 7.57 -5.79
N LEU A 204 3.81 8.06 -6.98
CA LEU A 204 4.95 8.94 -7.22
C LEU A 204 4.49 10.11 -8.10
N VAL A 205 4.82 11.33 -7.70
CA VAL A 205 4.56 12.55 -8.48
C VAL A 205 5.81 12.90 -9.28
N VAL A 206 5.66 13.00 -10.59
CA VAL A 206 6.76 13.26 -11.54
C VAL A 206 6.36 14.35 -12.56
N PRO A 207 7.32 15.07 -13.17
CA PRO A 207 7.03 15.95 -14.29
C PRO A 207 6.28 15.23 -15.41
N LEU A 208 5.30 15.89 -16.02
CA LEU A 208 4.52 15.34 -17.14
C LEU A 208 5.40 14.77 -18.27
N ALA A 209 6.48 15.49 -18.61
CA ALA A 209 7.41 15.08 -19.65
C ALA A 209 8.16 13.78 -19.34
N ALA A 210 8.20 13.35 -18.08
CA ALA A 210 8.83 12.10 -17.63
C ALA A 210 7.80 10.99 -17.32
N ALA A 211 6.50 11.29 -17.35
CA ALA A 211 5.44 10.37 -16.90
C ALA A 211 5.47 9.01 -17.62
N GLU A 212 5.59 9.02 -18.95
CA GLU A 212 5.67 7.78 -19.73
C GLU A 212 6.95 6.99 -19.46
N LYS A 213 8.08 7.67 -19.24
CA LYS A 213 9.34 7.00 -18.89
C LYS A 213 9.24 6.34 -17.52
N ALA A 214 8.69 7.06 -16.53
CA ALA A 214 8.44 6.54 -15.19
C ALA A 214 7.49 5.34 -15.22
N ARG A 215 6.36 5.44 -15.93
CA ARG A 215 5.43 4.31 -16.10
C ARG A 215 6.12 3.09 -16.71
N ASN A 216 6.91 3.27 -17.76
CA ASN A 216 7.54 2.17 -18.47
C ASN A 216 8.74 1.55 -17.71
N ALA A 217 9.24 2.20 -16.65
CA ALA A 217 10.34 1.69 -15.84
C ALA A 217 9.92 0.50 -14.97
N VAL A 218 8.63 0.34 -14.69
CA VAL A 218 8.09 -0.66 -13.77
C VAL A 218 6.90 -1.37 -14.42
N ALA A 219 6.93 -2.69 -14.45
CA ALA A 219 5.81 -3.48 -14.96
C ALA A 219 4.56 -3.27 -14.10
N GLY A 220 3.42 -3.04 -14.73
CA GLY A 220 2.14 -2.83 -14.03
C GLY A 220 1.94 -1.42 -13.47
N ALA A 221 2.94 -0.53 -13.51
CA ALA A 221 2.75 0.87 -13.16
C ALA A 221 1.81 1.57 -14.16
N ALA A 222 1.02 2.51 -13.67
CA ALA A 222 0.07 3.28 -14.48
C ALA A 222 0.14 4.77 -14.16
N ILE A 223 -0.15 5.62 -15.15
CA ILE A 223 -0.41 7.05 -14.89
C ILE A 223 -1.85 7.15 -14.39
N VAL A 224 -2.04 7.23 -13.08
CA VAL A 224 -3.34 7.13 -12.41
C VAL A 224 -4.05 8.48 -12.23
N GLY A 225 -3.32 9.57 -12.44
CA GLY A 225 -3.82 10.91 -12.18
C GLY A 225 -2.82 12.01 -12.51
N TRP A 226 -3.16 13.22 -12.10
CA TRP A 226 -2.34 14.43 -12.27
C TRP A 226 -2.56 15.40 -11.11
N ILE A 227 -1.70 16.41 -11.03
CA ILE A 227 -1.79 17.48 -10.05
C ILE A 227 -2.54 18.68 -10.64
N GLU A 228 -3.43 19.28 -9.85
CA GLU A 228 -4.13 20.52 -10.16
C GLU A 228 -3.95 21.55 -9.05
N ASN A 229 -4.28 22.81 -9.35
CA ASN A 229 -4.44 23.84 -8.33
C ASN A 229 -5.57 23.46 -7.38
N ARG A 230 -5.37 23.71 -6.09
CA ARG A 230 -6.34 23.47 -5.03
C ARG A 230 -6.78 24.79 -4.41
N LYS A 231 -8.10 24.99 -4.32
CA LYS A 231 -8.67 26.08 -3.53
C LYS A 231 -8.77 25.68 -2.05
N PRO A 232 -8.78 26.64 -1.09
CA PRO A 232 -8.78 26.33 0.34
C PRO A 232 -9.92 25.41 0.80
N ASP A 233 -11.08 25.45 0.14
CA ASP A 233 -12.27 24.67 0.43
C ASP A 233 -12.35 23.33 -0.33
N GLU A 234 -11.40 23.06 -1.22
CA GLU A 234 -11.35 21.81 -1.98
C GLU A 234 -10.60 20.71 -1.23
N PRO A 235 -10.98 19.43 -1.42
CA PRO A 235 -10.20 18.31 -0.90
C PRO A 235 -8.83 18.24 -1.58
N ALA A 236 -7.82 17.74 -0.85
CA ALA A 236 -6.47 17.55 -1.37
C ALA A 236 -6.36 16.38 -2.38
N VAL A 237 -7.33 15.48 -2.37
CA VAL A 237 -7.41 14.34 -3.29
C VAL A 237 -8.83 14.21 -3.82
N VAL A 238 -8.97 14.13 -5.14
CA VAL A 238 -10.24 13.89 -5.83
C VAL A 238 -10.09 12.63 -6.65
N ILE A 239 -11.03 11.70 -6.51
CA ILE A 239 -11.04 10.45 -7.27
C ILE A 239 -12.34 10.42 -8.08
N HIS A 240 -12.22 10.55 -9.40
CA HIS A 240 -13.35 10.39 -10.28
C HIS A 240 -13.70 8.90 -10.41
N PRO A 241 -14.97 8.52 -10.12
CA PRO A 241 -15.39 7.14 -10.23
C PRO A 241 -15.34 6.66 -11.67
N LEU A 242 -15.40 5.34 -11.87
CA LEU A 242 -15.66 4.78 -13.19
C LEU A 242 -16.92 5.45 -13.75
N ARG A 243 -16.81 6.03 -14.95
CA ARG A 243 -18.00 6.49 -15.66
C ARG A 243 -18.87 5.26 -15.87
N THR A 244 -19.99 5.17 -15.17
CA THR A 244 -21.03 4.23 -15.54
C THR A 244 -21.41 4.58 -16.98
N ALA A 245 -21.26 3.63 -17.89
CA ALA A 245 -21.85 3.77 -19.21
C ALA A 245 -23.34 3.98 -18.98
N THR A 246 -23.80 5.23 -19.10
CA THR A 246 -25.22 5.53 -19.23
C THR A 246 -25.71 4.69 -20.39
N ARG A 247 -26.52 3.67 -20.07
CA ARG A 247 -27.34 2.97 -21.06
C ARG A 247 -28.34 3.93 -21.68
#